data_AF-A0A971AW30-F1
#
_entry.id   AF-A0A971AW30-F1
#
_cell.length_a   1.000
_cell.length_b   1.000
_cell.length_c   1.000
_cell.angle_alpha   90.00
_cell.angle_beta   90.00
_cell.angle_gamma   90.00
#
_symmetry.space_group_name_H-M   'P 1'
#
loop_
_entity.id
_entity.type
_entity.pdbx_description
1 polymer ?
#
loop_
_entity_poly.entity_id
_entity_poly.type
_entity_poly.pdbx_seq_one_letter_code
_entity_poly.pdbx_strand_id
1 'polypeptide(L)'
;MRTLESLAEFKQEAANAVFTKQQAVAVTLQLLQKALANPNNSDYAQTIQNAIDKAEFRYIDATKTGTDQMLDSISVARFTTQNIVDGINALLFDAE
;
A
#
# COMPACT_ATOMS: atom_id res chain seq x y z
N MET A 1 4.48 15.16 -10.11
CA MET A 1 4.34 13.76 -9.68
C MET A 1 2.86 13.41 -9.77
N ARG A 2 2.47 12.46 -10.65
CA ARG A 2 1.06 12.05 -10.83
C ARG A 2 0.64 11.21 -9.63
N THR A 3 -0.25 11.72 -8.79
CA THR A 3 -0.82 11.00 -7.65
C THR A 3 -2.21 10.49 -8.02
N LEU A 4 -2.50 9.22 -7.73
CA LEU A 4 -3.84 8.68 -7.84
C LEU A 4 -4.79 9.49 -6.94
N GLU A 5 -5.98 9.86 -7.45
CA GLU A 5 -6.96 10.64 -6.68
C GLU A 5 -7.32 9.94 -5.35
N SER A 6 -7.42 8.60 -5.37
CA SER A 6 -7.64 7.79 -4.18
C SER A 6 -6.54 7.90 -3.13
N LEU A 7 -5.29 8.14 -3.53
CA LEU A 7 -4.18 8.37 -2.59
C LEU A 7 -4.22 9.76 -1.98
N ALA A 8 -4.66 10.77 -2.75
CA ALA A 8 -4.81 12.12 -2.25
C ALA A 8 -5.92 12.20 -1.19
N GLU A 9 -7.08 11.59 -1.47
CA GLU A 9 -8.19 11.44 -0.51
C GLU A 9 -7.73 10.72 0.75
N PHE A 10 -7.08 9.56 0.59
CA PHE A 10 -6.58 8.77 1.71
C PHE A 10 -5.58 9.55 2.59
N LYS A 11 -4.66 10.29 1.96
CA LYS A 11 -3.69 11.12 2.69
C LYS A 11 -4.37 12.22 3.50
N GLN A 12 -5.46 12.79 2.99
CA GLN A 12 -6.20 13.85 3.68
C GLN A 12 -7.04 13.30 4.84
N GLU A 13 -7.77 12.20 4.62
CA GLU A 13 -8.69 11.64 5.61
C GLU A 13 -7.98 10.86 6.72
N ALA A 14 -6.90 10.16 6.38
CA ALA A 14 -6.17 9.30 7.31
C ALA A 14 -4.83 9.91 7.77
N ALA A 15 -4.63 11.23 7.66
CA ALA A 15 -3.32 11.88 7.86
C ALA A 15 -2.56 11.46 9.14
N ASN A 16 -3.26 11.24 10.25
CA ASN A 16 -2.69 10.86 11.55
C ASN A 16 -2.96 9.40 11.95
N ALA A 17 -3.47 8.58 11.03
CA ALA A 17 -3.77 7.20 11.31
C ALA A 17 -2.49 6.35 11.39
N VAL A 18 -2.50 5.39 12.32
CA VAL A 18 -1.48 4.36 12.45
C VAL A 18 -2.11 3.00 12.23
N PHE A 19 -1.39 2.15 11.50
CA PHE A 19 -1.87 0.86 11.04
C PHE A 19 -0.93 -0.24 11.52
N THR A 20 -1.51 -1.39 11.85
CA THR A 20 -0.75 -2.64 11.93
C THR A 20 -0.25 -3.02 10.55
N LYS A 21 0.71 -3.94 10.47
CA LYS A 21 1.22 -4.42 9.18
C LYS A 21 0.10 -4.99 8.30
N GLN A 22 -0.78 -5.79 8.91
CA GLN A 22 -1.95 -6.38 8.23
C GLN A 22 -2.89 -5.30 7.69
N GLN A 23 -3.19 -4.29 8.50
CA GLN A 23 -4.04 -3.18 8.09
C GLN A 23 -3.39 -2.36 6.96
N ALA A 24 -2.09 -2.06 7.07
CA ALA A 24 -1.38 -1.31 6.05
C ALA A 24 -1.39 -2.01 4.68
N VAL A 25 -1.24 -3.34 4.67
CA VAL A 25 -1.31 -4.15 3.45
C VAL A 25 -2.74 -4.19 2.90
N ALA A 26 -3.73 -4.44 3.75
CA ALA A 26 -5.13 -4.44 3.33
C ALA A 26 -5.54 -3.09 2.71
N VAL A 27 -5.16 -1.99 3.35
CA VAL A 27 -5.38 -0.62 2.84
C VAL A 27 -4.64 -0.41 1.52
N THR A 28 -3.40 -0.85 1.42
CA THR A 28 -2.61 -0.77 0.17
C THR A 28 -3.33 -1.46 -0.99
N LEU A 29 -3.79 -2.69 -0.79
CA LEU A 29 -4.52 -3.47 -1.80
C LEU A 29 -5.85 -2.79 -2.17
N GLN A 30 -6.62 -2.32 -1.19
CA GLN A 30 -7.87 -1.61 -1.46
C GLN A 30 -7.65 -0.31 -2.24
N LEU A 31 -6.60 0.45 -1.94
CA LEU A 31 -6.26 1.69 -2.66
C LEU A 31 -5.86 1.40 -4.11
N LEU A 32 -5.08 0.34 -4.35
CA LEU A 32 -4.70 -0.10 -5.69
C LEU A 32 -5.91 -0.64 -6.48
N GLN A 33 -6.79 -1.41 -5.85
CA GLN A 33 -8.03 -1.87 -6.48
C GLN A 33 -8.97 -0.71 -6.83
N LYS A 34 -9.14 0.27 -5.93
CA LYS A 34 -9.91 1.49 -6.20
C LYS A 34 -9.28 2.29 -7.34
N ALA A 35 -7.96 2.32 -7.43
CA ALA A 35 -7.25 2.94 -8.54
C ALA A 35 -7.45 2.21 -9.87
N LEU A 36 -7.45 0.87 -9.87
CA LEU A 36 -7.72 0.03 -11.05
C LEU A 36 -9.16 0.18 -11.55
N ALA A 37 -10.12 0.28 -10.64
CA ALA A 37 -11.53 0.47 -10.97
C ALA A 37 -11.86 1.88 -11.48
N ASN A 38 -10.94 2.85 -11.32
CA ASN A 38 -11.15 4.21 -11.80
C ASN A 38 -10.85 4.30 -13.31
N PRO A 39 -11.84 4.65 -14.16
CA PRO A 39 -11.66 4.74 -15.61
C PRO A 39 -10.61 5.80 -16.03
N ASN A 40 -10.32 6.78 -15.18
CA ASN A 40 -9.28 7.78 -15.42
C ASN A 40 -7.85 7.18 -15.38
N ASN A 41 -7.68 5.96 -14.86
CA ASN A 41 -6.40 5.26 -14.75
C ASN A 41 -6.27 4.10 -15.75
N SER A 42 -7.13 4.03 -16.78
CA SER A 42 -7.15 2.95 -17.77
C SER A 42 -5.79 2.74 -18.45
N ASP A 43 -5.05 3.82 -18.70
CA ASP A 43 -3.70 3.80 -19.28
C ASP A 43 -2.67 3.09 -18.40
N TYR A 44 -2.95 2.97 -17.10
CA TYR A 44 -2.07 2.39 -16.08
C TYR A 44 -2.63 1.09 -15.49
N ALA A 45 -3.72 0.56 -16.03
CA ALA A 45 -4.40 -0.61 -15.47
C ALA A 45 -3.45 -1.81 -15.31
N GLN A 46 -2.57 -2.04 -16.28
CA GLN A 46 -1.55 -3.11 -16.20
C GLN A 46 -0.50 -2.84 -15.12
N THR A 47 -0.01 -1.60 -14.99
CA THR A 47 0.94 -1.23 -13.93
C THR A 47 0.33 -1.37 -12.53
N ILE A 48 -0.94 -0.99 -12.38
CA ILE A 48 -1.68 -1.13 -11.12
C ILE A 48 -1.93 -2.61 -10.80
N GLN A 49 -2.30 -3.43 -11.79
CA GLN A 49 -2.45 -4.87 -11.61
C GLN A 49 -1.13 -5.52 -11.17
N ASN A 50 -0.01 -5.19 -11.83
CA ASN A 50 1.31 -5.68 -11.44
C ASN A 50 1.70 -5.24 -10.02
N ALA A 51 1.29 -4.05 -9.58
CA ALA A 51 1.50 -3.57 -8.22
C ALA A 51 0.68 -4.34 -7.19
N ILE A 52 -0.57 -4.73 -7.51
CA ILE A 52 -1.41 -5.58 -6.66
C ILE A 52 -0.73 -6.93 -6.45
N ASP A 53 -0.33 -7.60 -7.53
CA ASP A 53 0.30 -8.92 -7.48
C ASP A 53 1.62 -8.88 -6.68
N LYS A 54 2.42 -7.81 -6.86
CA LYS A 54 3.66 -7.58 -6.09
C LYS A 54 3.40 -7.26 -4.61
N ALA A 55 2.34 -6.53 -4.29
CA ALA A 55 1.99 -6.19 -2.91
C ALA A 55 1.60 -7.45 -2.12
N GLU A 56 0.83 -8.34 -2.73
CA GLU A 56 0.48 -9.65 -2.14
C GLU A 56 1.74 -10.51 -1.92
N PHE A 57 2.63 -10.60 -2.92
CA PHE A 57 3.84 -11.40 -2.80
C PHE A 57 4.82 -10.86 -1.75
N ARG A 58 5.08 -9.54 -1.74
CA ARG A 58 5.95 -8.91 -0.74
C ARG A 58 5.40 -9.04 0.67
N TYR A 59 4.09 -9.06 0.86
CA TYR A 59 3.51 -9.26 2.19
C TYR A 59 3.82 -10.66 2.75
N ILE A 60 3.71 -11.69 1.91
CA ILE A 60 4.00 -13.09 2.28
C ILE A 60 5.49 -13.24 2.66
N ASP A 61 6.39 -12.54 1.97
CA ASP A 61 7.85 -12.67 2.14
C ASP A 61 8.45 -11.69 3.18
N ALA A 62 7.80 -10.55 3.49
CA ALA A 62 8.39 -9.47 4.28
C ALA A 62 8.36 -9.68 5.81
N THR A 63 8.30 -10.90 6.34
CA THR A 63 8.61 -11.13 7.77
C THR A 63 10.14 -11.10 7.97
N LYS A 64 10.73 -9.91 7.75
CA LYS A 64 12.18 -9.69 7.58
C LYS A 64 13.01 -9.95 8.84
N THR A 65 12.43 -9.88 10.05
CA THR A 65 13.16 -10.08 11.31
C THR A 65 12.29 -10.75 12.37
N GLY A 66 12.91 -11.44 13.33
CA GLY A 66 12.21 -12.04 14.48
C GLY A 66 11.50 -11.00 15.35
N THR A 67 12.03 -9.78 15.44
CA THR A 67 11.37 -8.65 16.13
C THR A 67 10.11 -8.21 15.39
N ASP A 68 10.13 -8.18 14.06
CA ASP A 68 8.93 -7.85 13.28
C ASP A 68 7.83 -8.89 13.46
N GLN A 69 8.19 -10.18 13.49
CA GLN A 69 7.26 -11.27 13.76
C GLN A 69 6.68 -11.17 15.17
N MET A 70 7.51 -10.83 16.17
CA MET A 70 7.03 -10.61 17.54
C MET A 70 6.02 -9.46 17.59
N LEU A 71 6.35 -8.30 16.99
CA LEU A 71 5.47 -7.12 16.97
C LEU A 71 4.18 -7.34 16.15
N ASP A 72 4.26 -8.11 15.07
CA ASP A 72 3.11 -8.53 14.27
C ASP A 72 2.19 -9.47 15.08
N SER A 73 2.75 -10.39 15.88
CA SER A 73 1.97 -11.33 16.70
C SER A 73 1.14 -10.65 17.79
N ILE A 74 1.60 -9.50 18.29
CA ILE A 74 0.85 -8.66 19.23
C ILE A 74 0.12 -7.48 18.55
N SER A 75 0.04 -7.48 17.22
CA SER A 75 -0.72 -6.50 16.43
C SER A 75 -0.37 -5.02 16.70
N VAL A 76 0.93 -4.71 16.85
CA VAL A 76 1.36 -3.32 17.09
C VAL A 76 1.19 -2.46 15.83
N ALA A 77 0.50 -1.33 15.99
CA ALA A 77 0.35 -0.32 14.94
C ALA A 77 1.62 0.52 14.85
N ARG A 78 2.26 0.53 13.67
CA ARG A 78 3.57 1.15 13.43
C ARG A 78 3.75 1.75 12.04
N PHE A 79 2.81 1.48 11.13
CA PHE A 79 2.82 2.01 9.78
C PHE A 79 1.95 3.26 9.72
N THR A 80 2.48 4.33 9.17
CA THR A 80 1.74 5.58 8.96
C THR A 80 1.10 5.59 7.58
N THR A 81 0.11 6.47 7.40
CA THR A 81 -0.46 6.82 6.10
C THR A 81 0.61 7.17 5.07
N GLN A 82 1.65 7.91 5.47
CA GLN A 82 2.76 8.25 4.56
C GLN A 82 3.54 7.00 4.15
N ASN A 83 3.78 6.04 5.05
CA ASN A 83 4.45 4.78 4.68
C ASN A 83 3.65 3.95 3.66
N ILE A 84 2.32 3.97 3.76
CA ILE A 84 1.44 3.29 2.79
C ILE A 84 1.53 3.99 1.42
N VAL A 85 1.43 5.33 1.40
CA VAL A 85 1.52 6.11 0.15
C VAL A 85 2.88 5.93 -0.51
N ASP A 86 3.97 5.98 0.26
CA ASP A 86 5.33 5.76 -0.26
C ASP A 86 5.49 4.33 -0.81
N GLY A 87 4.95 3.33 -0.11
CA GLY A 87 4.95 1.94 -0.57
C GLY A 87 4.20 1.75 -1.88
N ILE A 88 3.04 2.40 -2.04
CA ILE A 88 2.26 2.34 -3.28
C ILE A 88 3.01 3.03 -4.42
N ASN A 89 3.59 4.19 -4.19
CA ASN A 89 4.40 4.88 -5.20
C ASN A 89 5.59 4.03 -5.64
N ALA A 90 6.29 3.38 -4.69
CA ALA A 90 7.39 2.49 -5.01
C ALA A 90 6.92 1.26 -5.83
N LEU A 91 5.74 0.70 -5.52
CA LEU A 91 5.20 -0.42 -6.29
C LEU A 91 4.78 -0.04 -7.72
N LEU A 92 4.27 1.17 -7.91
CA LEU A 92 3.78 1.67 -9.20
C LEU A 92 4.89 2.26 -10.08
N PHE A 93 5.91 2.88 -9.48
CA PHE A 93 6.88 3.71 -10.20
C PHE A 93 8.35 3.32 -9.98
N ASP A 94 8.74 2.62 -8.90
CA ASP A 94 10.12 2.11 -8.69
C ASP A 94 10.29 0.67 -9.23
N ALA A 95 9.56 0.33 -10.30
CA ALA A 95 9.69 -0.96 -10.99
C ALA A 95 10.67 -0.90 -12.18
N GLU A 96 11.67 -0.01 -12.13
CA GLU A 96 12.83 -0.01 -13.04
C GLU A 96 13.96 -0.94 -12.54
#